data_AF-A0A6I4W1M0-F1
#
_entry.id   AF-A0A6I4W1M0-F1
#
_cell.length_a   1.000
_cell.length_b   1.000
_cell.length_c   1.000
_cell.angle_alpha   90.00
_cell.angle_beta   90.00
_cell.angle_gamma   90.00
#
_symmetry.space_group_name_H-M   'P 1'
#
loop_
_entity.id
_entity.type
_entity.pdbx_description
1 polymer ?
#
loop_
_entity_poly.entity_id
_entity_poly.type
_entity_poly.pdbx_seq_one_letter_code
_entity_poly.pdbx_strand_id
1 'polypeptide(L)'
;MRFVKSAGAVVLAAGTLAGCGGSPVQAGSAAIVGDQRITIASLDRDVRDWQRQFRDNEVANALKEQSGGSAGDAVRQALGTLVRLRVADQTARRAGVAVTEGRTDAVIAGFDRQPGGATAITLANGLPARYARDVARFFAIRDLLAARSLPPRVTSAQQVLQARQQAELEINRVAAGMRIEINPRYGTFDRAQGMIGPVTTRLSGTEKGLG
;
A
#
# COMPACT_ATOMS: atom_id res chain seq x y z
N MET A 1 71.48 16.19 16.12
CA MET A 1 70.89 16.68 17.39
C MET A 1 69.93 17.79 17.02
N ARG A 2 68.61 17.68 17.20
CA ARG A 2 67.89 17.51 18.47
C ARG A 2 66.56 16.79 18.22
N PHE A 3 66.31 15.76 19.02
CA PHE A 3 64.99 15.15 19.21
C PHE A 3 64.13 16.09 20.04
N VAL A 4 62.88 16.32 19.64
CA VAL A 4 61.80 16.73 20.56
C VAL A 4 60.56 15.89 20.26
N LYS A 5 60.23 15.05 21.24
CA LYS A 5 58.96 14.34 21.42
C LYS A 5 57.93 15.32 21.99
N SER A 6 56.75 15.39 21.39
CA SER A 6 55.49 15.85 22.02
C SER A 6 54.35 15.17 21.25
N ALA A 7 53.82 14.02 21.66
CA ALA A 7 52.82 13.84 22.71
C ALA A 7 51.69 14.88 22.62
N GLY A 8 50.60 14.50 21.95
CA GLY A 8 49.36 15.26 21.86
C GLY A 8 48.25 14.34 21.34
N ALA A 9 47.69 13.53 22.25
CA ALA A 9 46.56 12.66 21.97
C ALA A 9 45.30 13.50 21.77
N VAL A 10 44.80 13.57 20.54
CA VAL A 10 43.45 14.08 20.26
C VAL A 10 42.52 12.88 20.19
N VAL A 11 41.89 12.56 21.32
CA VAL A 11 40.76 11.63 21.37
C VAL A 11 39.53 12.38 20.87
N LEU A 12 39.25 12.27 19.57
CA LEU A 12 37.93 12.61 19.03
C LEU A 12 36.97 11.46 19.32
N ALA A 13 36.48 11.40 20.55
CA ALA A 13 35.29 10.66 20.89
C ALA A 13 34.08 11.58 20.66
N ALA A 14 33.43 11.45 19.50
CA ALA A 14 32.12 12.07 19.28
C ALA A 14 31.33 11.30 18.22
N GLY A 15 30.53 10.34 18.69
CA GLY A 15 29.17 10.17 18.16
C GLY A 15 28.95 9.16 17.04
N THR A 16 29.48 7.94 17.13
CA THR A 16 28.77 6.81 16.50
C THR A 16 27.51 6.53 17.32
N LEU A 17 26.39 7.19 16.98
CA LEU A 17 25.06 6.69 17.33
C LEU A 17 24.80 5.41 16.52
N ALA A 18 25.53 4.35 16.85
CA ALA A 18 25.15 2.99 16.55
C ALA A 18 24.07 2.59 17.57
N GLY A 19 22.87 3.18 17.39
CA GLY A 19 21.67 2.70 18.05
C GLY A 19 21.27 1.37 17.42
N CYS A 20 21.82 0.28 17.93
CA CYS A 20 21.29 -1.06 17.70
C CYS A 20 19.90 -1.17 18.34
N GLY A 21 18.89 -1.23 17.48
CA GLY A 21 17.49 -1.42 17.84
C GLY A 21 16.66 -1.06 16.61
N GLY A 22 16.50 -2.04 15.70
CA GLY A 22 16.09 -1.83 14.31
C GLY A 22 15.07 -0.72 14.13
N SER A 23 15.41 0.33 13.38
CA SER A 23 14.47 1.39 13.04
C SER A 23 13.51 0.89 11.96
N PRO A 24 12.28 0.48 12.31
CA PRO A 24 11.33 -0.09 11.38
C PRO A 24 10.55 1.09 10.78
N VAL A 25 10.79 1.41 9.50
CA VAL A 25 10.23 2.59 8.83
C VAL A 25 10.80 3.91 9.39
N GLN A 26 11.35 4.79 8.53
CA GLN A 26 11.86 6.11 8.94
C GLN A 26 10.85 6.85 9.83
N ALA A 27 11.34 7.48 10.92
CA ALA A 27 10.52 8.25 11.85
C ALA A 27 9.51 9.16 11.11
N GLY A 28 8.23 9.11 11.51
CA GLY A 28 7.15 9.86 10.87
C GLY A 28 6.51 9.18 9.65
N SER A 29 6.96 7.98 9.26
CA SER A 29 6.41 7.26 8.11
C SER A 29 5.47 6.13 8.53
N ALA A 30 4.38 5.98 7.80
CA ALA A 30 3.41 4.89 7.93
C ALA A 30 3.83 3.68 7.09
N ALA A 31 4.40 3.92 5.91
CA ALA A 31 4.98 2.90 5.07
C ALA A 31 6.05 3.47 4.14
N ILE A 32 6.95 2.60 3.69
CA ILE A 32 7.88 2.83 2.58
C ILE A 32 7.62 1.75 1.53
N VAL A 33 7.43 2.15 0.27
CA VAL A 33 7.16 1.26 -0.87
C VAL A 33 8.14 1.60 -1.98
N GLY A 34 9.15 0.77 -2.17
CA GLY A 34 10.31 1.13 -3.00
C GLY A 34 10.99 2.37 -2.42
N ASP A 35 11.05 3.45 -3.20
CA ASP A 35 11.62 4.74 -2.77
C ASP A 35 10.54 5.74 -2.32
N GLN A 36 9.26 5.35 -2.37
CA GLN A 36 8.15 6.23 -2.03
C GLN A 36 7.73 6.07 -0.58
N ARG A 37 7.48 7.19 0.10
CA ARG A 37 7.08 7.25 1.51
C ARG A 37 5.61 7.60 1.66
N ILE A 38 4.89 6.89 2.52
CA ILE A 38 3.57 7.30 3.05
C ILE A 38 3.83 7.84 4.44
N THR A 39 3.55 9.11 4.68
CA THR A 39 3.75 9.69 6.02
C THR A 39 2.57 9.38 6.93
N ILE A 40 2.82 9.35 8.23
CA ILE A 40 1.76 9.27 9.24
C ILE A 40 0.78 10.44 9.07
N ALA A 41 1.31 11.66 8.93
CA ALA A 41 0.48 12.87 8.84
C ALA A 41 -0.42 12.88 7.59
N SER A 42 0.08 12.39 6.44
CA SER A 42 -0.74 12.26 5.23
C SER A 42 -1.81 11.19 5.39
N LEU A 43 -1.45 10.01 5.93
CA LEU A 43 -2.40 8.92 6.17
C LEU A 43 -3.52 9.34 7.13
N ASP A 44 -3.18 9.99 8.25
CA ASP A 44 -4.18 10.44 9.22
C ASP A 44 -5.12 11.50 8.61
N ARG A 45 -4.61 12.37 7.72
CA ARG A 45 -5.43 13.31 6.97
C ARG A 45 -6.37 12.58 6.00
N ASP A 46 -5.84 11.62 5.24
CA ASP A 46 -6.62 10.81 4.31
C ASP A 46 -7.77 10.08 5.02
N VAL A 47 -7.49 9.46 6.16
CA VAL A 47 -8.49 8.74 6.96
C VAL A 47 -9.54 9.69 7.52
N ARG A 48 -9.15 10.86 8.05
CA ARG A 48 -10.12 11.85 8.54
C ARG A 48 -11.03 12.35 7.43
N ASP A 49 -10.49 12.59 6.24
CA ASP A 49 -11.27 13.05 5.09
C ASP A 49 -12.21 11.95 4.59
N TRP A 50 -11.70 10.72 4.49
CA TRP A 50 -12.51 9.55 4.17
C TRP A 50 -13.65 9.37 5.17
N GLN A 51 -13.39 9.42 6.47
CA GLN A 51 -14.42 9.29 7.51
C GLN A 51 -15.52 10.35 7.38
N ARG A 52 -15.18 11.59 7.01
CA ARG A 52 -16.19 12.64 6.81
C ARG A 52 -17.04 12.38 5.56
N GLN A 53 -16.44 11.86 4.48
CA GLN A 53 -17.13 11.60 3.22
C GLN A 53 -17.91 10.28 3.22
N PHE A 54 -17.46 9.29 3.99
CA PHE A 54 -18.01 7.94 4.03
C PHE A 54 -19.24 7.83 4.94
N ARG A 55 -19.27 8.57 6.06
CA ARG A 55 -20.35 8.49 7.07
C ARG A 55 -21.75 8.57 6.47
N ASP A 56 -21.96 9.49 5.55
CA ASP A 56 -23.29 9.76 4.96
C ASP A 56 -23.42 9.20 3.54
N ASN A 57 -22.50 8.33 3.10
CA ASN A 57 -22.52 7.72 1.77
C ASN A 57 -23.02 6.27 1.85
N GLU A 58 -24.34 6.09 1.79
CA GLU A 58 -25.00 4.77 1.87
C GLU A 58 -24.50 3.79 0.80
N VAL A 59 -24.25 4.28 -0.42
CA VAL A 59 -23.75 3.44 -1.51
C VAL A 59 -22.35 2.92 -1.21
N ALA A 60 -21.45 3.76 -0.72
CA ALA A 60 -20.11 3.34 -0.32
C ALA A 60 -20.15 2.35 0.84
N ASN A 61 -21.05 2.55 1.81
CA ASN A 61 -21.29 1.60 2.90
C ASN A 61 -21.73 0.23 2.35
N ALA A 62 -22.73 0.19 1.48
CA ALA A 62 -23.22 -1.05 0.88
C ALA A 62 -22.13 -1.77 0.06
N LEU A 63 -21.35 -1.04 -0.75
CA LEU A 63 -20.21 -1.59 -1.51
C LEU A 63 -19.14 -2.17 -0.59
N LYS A 64 -18.84 -1.49 0.51
CA LYS A 64 -17.88 -1.91 1.52
C LYS A 64 -18.35 -3.22 2.19
N GLU A 65 -19.61 -3.29 2.61
CA GLU A 65 -20.19 -4.50 3.23
C GLU A 65 -20.16 -5.71 2.29
N GLN A 66 -20.51 -5.52 1.01
CA GLN A 66 -20.44 -6.58 -0.01
C GLN A 66 -19.03 -7.13 -0.21
N SER A 67 -18.00 -6.30 -0.01
CA SER A 67 -16.60 -6.73 -0.09
C SER A 67 -16.10 -7.45 1.16
N GLY A 68 -16.95 -7.63 2.18
CA GLY A 68 -16.59 -8.24 3.47
C GLY A 68 -15.70 -7.36 4.35
N GLY A 69 -15.56 -6.08 4.02
CA GLY A 69 -14.73 -5.14 4.78
C GLY A 69 -15.50 -4.49 5.93
N SER A 70 -14.90 -4.38 7.11
CA SER A 70 -15.47 -3.57 8.21
C SER A 70 -14.82 -2.17 8.25
N ALA A 71 -15.53 -1.20 8.82
CA ALA A 71 -15.00 0.14 9.09
C ALA A 71 -14.01 0.17 10.27
N GLY A 72 -13.92 -0.93 11.04
CA GLY A 72 -13.18 -1.01 12.31
C GLY A 72 -11.67 -0.77 12.22
N ASP A 73 -11.10 -0.79 11.02
CA ASP A 73 -9.68 -0.48 10.79
C ASP A 73 -9.45 0.37 9.53
N ALA A 74 -10.19 1.49 9.45
CA ALA A 74 -10.08 2.48 8.38
C ALA A 74 -8.63 2.89 8.06
N VAL A 75 -7.78 3.03 9.10
CA VAL A 75 -6.38 3.43 8.92
C VAL A 75 -5.55 2.35 8.23
N ARG A 76 -5.68 1.08 8.67
CA ARG A 76 -4.97 -0.04 8.03
C ARG A 76 -5.48 -0.27 6.61
N GLN A 77 -6.79 -0.15 6.39
CA GLN A 77 -7.37 -0.27 5.06
C GLN A 77 -6.83 0.81 4.12
N ALA A 78 -6.90 2.09 4.52
CA ALA A 78 -6.39 3.20 3.73
C ALA A 78 -4.90 3.01 3.39
N LEU A 79 -4.10 2.62 4.39
CA LEU A 79 -2.67 2.34 4.18
C LEU A 79 -2.47 1.17 3.20
N GLY A 80 -3.21 0.08 3.37
CA GLY A 80 -3.16 -1.09 2.48
C GLY A 80 -3.53 -0.74 1.04
N THR A 81 -4.58 0.06 0.84
CA THR A 81 -4.98 0.54 -0.48
C THR A 81 -3.89 1.41 -1.09
N LEU A 82 -3.36 2.41 -0.37
CA LEU A 82 -2.26 3.28 -0.86
C LEU A 82 -1.01 2.48 -1.24
N VAL A 83 -0.63 1.47 -0.46
CA VAL A 83 0.47 0.56 -0.80
C VAL A 83 0.17 -0.19 -2.09
N ARG A 84 -1.04 -0.74 -2.23
CA ARG A 84 -1.45 -1.49 -3.42
C ARG A 84 -1.47 -0.64 -4.68
N LEU A 85 -1.92 0.63 -4.60
CA LEU A 85 -1.85 1.57 -5.73
C LEU A 85 -0.41 1.72 -6.24
N ARG A 86 0.55 1.92 -5.32
CA ARG A 86 1.98 2.06 -5.66
C ARG A 86 2.59 0.77 -6.21
N VAL A 87 2.23 -0.37 -5.66
CA VAL A 87 2.68 -1.67 -6.16
C VAL A 87 2.16 -1.89 -7.58
N ALA A 88 0.88 -1.62 -7.85
CA ALA A 88 0.32 -1.77 -9.19
C ALA A 88 1.01 -0.85 -10.21
N ASP A 89 1.32 0.40 -9.86
CA ASP A 89 2.11 1.29 -10.71
C ASP A 89 3.50 0.71 -11.01
N GLN A 90 4.16 0.10 -10.02
CA GLN A 90 5.43 -0.59 -10.23
C GLN A 90 5.27 -1.84 -11.10
N THR A 91 4.19 -2.59 -10.95
CA THR A 91 3.86 -3.74 -11.79
C THR A 91 3.68 -3.31 -13.23
N ALA A 92 2.91 -2.25 -13.49
CA ALA A 92 2.72 -1.70 -14.83
C ALA A 92 4.05 -1.31 -15.48
N ARG A 93 4.94 -0.63 -14.72
CA ARG A 93 6.29 -0.28 -15.19
C ARG A 93 7.12 -1.52 -15.54
N ARG A 94 7.16 -2.53 -14.66
CA ARG A 94 7.92 -3.78 -14.89
C ARG A 94 7.36 -4.59 -16.07
N ALA A 95 6.05 -4.54 -16.27
CA ALA A 95 5.35 -5.22 -17.35
C ALA A 95 5.43 -4.49 -18.70
N GLY A 96 5.98 -3.27 -18.74
CA GLY A 96 5.97 -2.43 -19.94
C GLY A 96 4.57 -1.94 -20.34
N VAL A 97 3.62 -1.90 -19.39
CA VAL A 97 2.24 -1.49 -19.61
C VAL A 97 2.11 0.01 -19.36
N ALA A 98 1.85 0.78 -20.42
CA ALA A 98 1.58 2.20 -20.32
C ALA A 98 0.09 2.46 -20.04
N VAL A 99 -0.22 3.04 -18.88
CA VAL A 99 -1.59 3.46 -18.55
C VAL A 99 -1.76 4.92 -18.90
N THR A 100 -2.51 5.17 -19.98
CA THR A 100 -2.79 6.50 -20.49
C THR A 100 -3.87 7.21 -19.67
N GLU A 101 -3.90 8.53 -19.78
CA GLU A 101 -4.93 9.37 -19.19
C GLU A 101 -6.32 8.97 -19.69
N GLY A 102 -6.49 8.80 -21.00
CA GLY A 102 -7.75 8.36 -21.60
C GLY A 102 -8.21 6.98 -21.13
N ARG A 103 -7.30 6.07 -20.77
CA ARG A 103 -7.68 4.79 -20.16
C ARG A 103 -8.20 4.98 -18.74
N THR A 104 -7.56 5.86 -17.97
CA THR A 104 -8.00 6.20 -16.61
C THR A 104 -9.37 6.87 -16.65
N ASP A 105 -9.59 7.81 -17.58
CA ASP A 105 -10.86 8.51 -17.75
C ASP A 105 -11.97 7.56 -18.21
N ALA A 106 -11.66 6.56 -19.06
CA ALA A 106 -12.61 5.53 -19.44
C ALA A 106 -13.06 4.67 -18.24
N VAL A 107 -12.16 4.39 -17.29
CA VAL A 107 -12.51 3.70 -16.05
C VAL A 107 -13.38 4.58 -15.16
N ILE A 108 -13.06 5.87 -15.00
CA ILE A 108 -13.91 6.83 -14.26
C ILE A 108 -15.32 6.89 -14.88
N ALA A 109 -15.43 7.04 -16.20
CA ALA A 109 -16.71 7.05 -16.88
C ALA A 109 -17.47 5.72 -16.71
N GLY A 110 -16.75 4.59 -16.56
CA GLY A 110 -17.34 3.31 -16.19
C GLY A 110 -17.90 3.31 -14.76
N PHE A 111 -17.15 3.86 -13.81
CA PHE A 111 -17.58 4.02 -12.43
C PHE A 111 -18.80 4.93 -12.29
N ASP A 112 -18.83 6.04 -13.01
CA ASP A 112 -19.93 7.02 -12.94
C ASP A 112 -21.27 6.49 -13.50
N ARG A 113 -21.26 5.36 -14.22
CA ARG A 113 -22.49 4.63 -14.59
C ARG A 113 -23.05 3.79 -13.45
N GLN A 114 -22.26 3.52 -12.41
CA GLN A 114 -22.71 2.78 -11.23
C GLN A 114 -23.34 3.74 -10.22
N PRO A 115 -24.29 3.27 -9.38
CA PRO A 115 -24.78 4.07 -8.26
C PRO A 115 -23.62 4.64 -7.44
N GLY A 116 -23.70 5.93 -7.09
CA GLY A 116 -22.68 6.63 -6.30
C GLY A 116 -21.35 6.95 -7.02
N GLY A 117 -21.18 6.48 -8.26
CA GLY A 117 -20.08 6.85 -9.15
C GLY A 117 -18.68 6.51 -8.64
N ALA A 118 -17.67 7.16 -9.23
CA ALA A 118 -16.27 7.00 -8.82
C ALA A 118 -16.04 7.35 -7.34
N THR A 119 -16.80 8.30 -6.79
CA THR A 119 -16.75 8.67 -5.38
C THR A 119 -17.09 7.50 -4.46
N ALA A 120 -18.23 6.85 -4.65
CA ALA A 120 -18.65 5.76 -3.77
C ALA A 120 -17.67 4.56 -3.83
N ILE A 121 -17.16 4.24 -5.02
CA ILE A 121 -16.16 3.18 -5.19
C ILE A 121 -14.86 3.52 -4.47
N THR A 122 -14.38 4.77 -4.57
CA THR A 122 -13.16 5.22 -3.91
C THR A 122 -13.29 5.15 -2.39
N LEU A 123 -14.44 5.61 -1.88
CA LEU A 123 -14.77 5.54 -0.47
C LEU A 123 -14.89 4.10 0.03
N ALA A 124 -15.50 3.19 -0.75
CA ALA A 124 -15.54 1.76 -0.41
C ALA A 124 -14.13 1.14 -0.32
N ASN A 125 -13.19 1.65 -1.11
CA ASN A 125 -11.76 1.27 -1.06
C ASN A 125 -10.98 1.91 0.11
N GLY A 126 -11.64 2.69 0.98
CA GLY A 126 -11.03 3.25 2.19
C GLY A 126 -10.24 4.53 1.97
N LEU A 127 -10.43 5.20 0.83
CA LEU A 127 -9.74 6.44 0.50
C LEU A 127 -10.73 7.58 0.24
N PRO A 128 -10.37 8.84 0.54
CA PRO A 128 -11.22 9.97 0.23
C PRO A 128 -11.36 10.18 -1.30
N ALA A 129 -12.45 10.79 -1.73
CA ALA A 129 -12.84 10.95 -3.13
C ALA A 129 -11.76 11.57 -4.04
N ARG A 130 -10.82 12.35 -3.49
CA ARG A 130 -9.67 12.89 -4.24
C ARG A 130 -8.80 11.81 -4.90
N TYR A 131 -8.82 10.58 -4.37
CA TYR A 131 -8.09 9.43 -4.92
C TYR A 131 -8.86 8.69 -6.02
N ALA A 132 -10.01 9.19 -6.47
CA ALA A 132 -10.82 8.51 -7.48
C ALA A 132 -10.04 8.21 -8.76
N ARG A 133 -9.15 9.11 -9.15
CA ARG A 133 -8.30 8.93 -10.31
C ARG A 133 -7.21 7.88 -10.10
N ASP A 134 -6.59 7.85 -8.92
CA ASP A 134 -5.60 6.83 -8.57
C ASP A 134 -6.23 5.43 -8.49
N VAL A 135 -7.44 5.34 -7.92
CA VAL A 135 -8.22 4.09 -7.90
C VAL A 135 -8.59 3.69 -9.33
N ALA A 136 -9.09 4.60 -10.16
CA ALA A 136 -9.39 4.31 -11.56
C ALA A 136 -8.14 3.84 -12.34
N ARG A 137 -6.99 4.47 -12.11
CA ARG A 137 -5.71 4.06 -12.69
C ARG A 137 -5.32 2.65 -12.25
N PHE A 138 -5.50 2.32 -10.98
CA PHE A 138 -5.27 0.95 -10.48
C PHE A 138 -6.15 -0.08 -11.20
N PHE A 139 -7.44 0.20 -11.39
CA PHE A 139 -8.32 -0.68 -12.15
C PHE A 139 -7.92 -0.76 -13.64
N ALA A 140 -7.48 0.35 -14.24
CA ALA A 140 -6.93 0.34 -15.59
C ALA A 140 -5.69 -0.56 -15.71
N ILE A 141 -4.77 -0.52 -14.73
CA ILE A 141 -3.61 -1.42 -14.67
C ILE A 141 -4.05 -2.87 -14.63
N ARG A 142 -4.98 -3.22 -13.72
CA ARG A 142 -5.51 -4.59 -13.60
C ARG A 142 -6.13 -5.10 -14.89
N ASP A 143 -6.94 -4.27 -15.55
CA ASP A 143 -7.57 -4.62 -16.82
C ASP A 143 -6.54 -4.85 -17.93
N LEU A 144 -5.52 -3.98 -18.00
CA LEU A 144 -4.45 -4.11 -19.01
C LEU A 144 -3.59 -5.35 -18.75
N LEU A 145 -3.28 -5.67 -17.49
CA LEU A 145 -2.57 -6.90 -17.13
C LEU A 145 -3.41 -8.14 -17.46
N ALA A 146 -4.70 -8.13 -17.09
CA ALA A 146 -5.62 -9.23 -17.40
C ALA A 146 -5.75 -9.46 -18.91
N ALA A 147 -5.82 -8.38 -19.70
CA ALA A 147 -5.92 -8.47 -21.16
C ALA A 147 -4.75 -9.23 -21.81
N ARG A 148 -3.55 -9.22 -21.21
CA ARG A 148 -2.39 -9.96 -21.73
C ARG A 148 -2.53 -11.47 -21.65
N SER A 149 -3.35 -11.96 -20.71
CA SER A 149 -3.60 -13.39 -20.50
C SER A 149 -4.87 -13.86 -21.22
N LEU A 150 -5.65 -12.96 -21.81
CA LEU A 150 -6.85 -13.32 -22.55
C LEU A 150 -6.51 -13.79 -23.97
N PRO A 151 -7.15 -14.85 -24.47
CA PRO A 151 -7.04 -15.22 -25.87
C PRO A 151 -7.71 -14.17 -26.77
N PRO A 152 -7.37 -14.11 -28.08
CA PRO A 152 -7.98 -13.17 -29.02
C PRO A 152 -9.51 -13.22 -29.06
N ARG A 153 -10.09 -14.39 -28.75
CA ARG A 153 -11.52 -14.59 -28.64
C ARG A 153 -11.87 -15.09 -27.24
N VAL A 154 -12.54 -14.24 -26.47
CA VAL A 154 -13.13 -14.60 -25.18
C VAL A 154 -14.44 -15.32 -25.43
N THR A 155 -14.58 -16.53 -24.89
CA THR A 155 -15.73 -17.41 -25.07
C THR A 155 -16.54 -17.59 -23.78
N SER A 156 -16.04 -17.15 -22.63
CA SER A 156 -16.78 -17.23 -21.37
C SER A 156 -16.40 -16.15 -20.36
N ALA A 157 -17.33 -15.84 -19.45
CA ALA A 157 -17.06 -14.99 -18.29
C ALA A 157 -15.96 -15.58 -17.38
N GLN A 158 -15.85 -16.91 -17.33
CA GLN A 158 -14.83 -17.60 -16.54
C GLN A 158 -13.40 -17.27 -16.99
N GLN A 159 -13.17 -17.11 -18.29
CA GLN A 159 -11.86 -16.67 -18.81
C GLN A 159 -11.50 -15.27 -18.33
N VAL A 160 -12.48 -14.35 -18.30
CA VAL A 160 -12.28 -12.98 -17.80
C VAL A 160 -11.94 -13.00 -16.32
N LEU A 161 -12.64 -13.81 -15.52
CA LEU A 161 -12.36 -13.97 -14.09
C LEU A 161 -10.96 -14.54 -13.85
N GLN A 162 -10.56 -15.58 -14.59
CA GLN A 162 -9.23 -16.16 -14.49
C GLN A 162 -8.13 -15.15 -14.86
N ALA A 163 -8.32 -14.39 -15.94
CA ALA A 163 -7.37 -13.36 -16.35
C ALA A 163 -7.20 -12.27 -15.29
N ARG A 164 -8.31 -11.83 -14.66
CA ARG A 164 -8.26 -10.89 -13.53
C ARG A 164 -7.52 -11.45 -12.33
N GLN A 165 -7.74 -12.72 -11.99
CA GLN A 165 -7.01 -13.39 -10.91
C GLN A 165 -5.51 -13.49 -11.22
N GLN A 166 -5.12 -13.78 -12.46
CA GLN A 166 -3.71 -13.79 -12.86
C GLN A 166 -3.07 -12.40 -12.75
N ALA A 167 -3.80 -11.34 -13.11
CA ALA A 167 -3.35 -9.97 -12.91
C ALA A 167 -3.12 -9.63 -11.41
N GLU A 168 -4.02 -10.05 -10.51
CA GLU A 168 -3.80 -9.91 -9.06
C GLU A 168 -2.56 -10.65 -8.59
N LEU A 169 -2.37 -11.89 -9.05
CA LEU A 169 -1.19 -12.68 -8.69
C LEU A 169 0.10 -12.02 -9.20
N GLU A 170 0.09 -11.42 -10.37
CA GLU A 170 1.23 -10.64 -10.89
C GLU A 170 1.54 -9.44 -10.01
N ILE A 171 0.52 -8.67 -9.60
CA ILE A 171 0.67 -7.54 -8.67
C ILE A 171 1.26 -8.02 -7.33
N ASN A 172 0.76 -9.12 -6.78
CA ASN A 172 1.25 -9.70 -5.52
C ASN A 172 2.69 -10.20 -5.64
N ARG A 173 3.06 -10.85 -6.75
CA ARG A 173 4.44 -11.28 -7.02
C ARG A 173 5.40 -10.09 -7.08
N VAL A 174 5.00 -9.00 -7.73
CA VAL A 174 5.80 -7.76 -7.75
C VAL A 174 5.95 -7.20 -6.34
N ALA A 175 4.87 -7.16 -5.55
CA ALA A 175 4.92 -6.72 -4.15
C ALA A 175 5.92 -7.53 -3.31
N ALA A 176 5.92 -8.86 -3.48
CA ALA A 176 6.84 -9.76 -2.77
C ALA A 176 8.31 -9.48 -3.10
N GLY A 177 8.61 -9.02 -4.32
CA GLY A 177 9.95 -8.62 -4.76
C GLY A 177 10.29 -7.13 -4.52
N MET A 178 9.41 -6.35 -3.90
CA MET A 178 9.65 -4.94 -3.57
C MET A 178 10.07 -4.77 -2.12
N ARG A 179 10.85 -3.72 -1.84
CA ARG A 179 11.07 -3.23 -0.48
C ARG A 179 9.80 -2.54 0.01
N ILE A 180 9.02 -3.24 0.83
CA ILE A 180 7.80 -2.73 1.45
C ILE A 180 7.99 -2.82 2.97
N GLU A 181 8.06 -1.68 3.61
CA GLU A 181 8.20 -1.57 5.07
C GLU A 181 6.95 -0.88 5.61
N ILE A 182 6.24 -1.52 6.54
CA ILE A 182 5.05 -0.97 7.20
C ILE A 182 5.42 -0.64 8.64
N ASN A 183 4.98 0.52 9.12
CA ASN A 183 5.20 0.90 10.51
C ASN A 183 4.45 -0.12 11.40
N PRO A 184 5.13 -0.80 12.34
CA PRO A 184 4.55 -1.90 13.11
C PRO A 184 3.24 -1.55 13.83
N ARG A 185 3.01 -0.26 14.14
CA ARG A 185 1.76 0.22 14.74
C ARG A 185 0.52 -0.01 13.87
N TYR A 186 0.70 -0.21 12.56
CA TYR A 186 -0.38 -0.46 11.61
C TYR A 186 -0.50 -1.92 11.18
N GLY A 187 0.38 -2.79 11.69
CA GLY A 187 0.42 -4.22 11.37
C GLY A 187 1.65 -4.61 10.55
N THR A 188 1.62 -5.84 10.04
CA THR A 188 2.71 -6.44 9.26
C THR A 188 2.27 -6.68 7.82
N PHE A 189 3.15 -6.41 6.86
CA PHE A 189 2.86 -6.71 5.46
C PHE A 189 2.96 -8.21 5.17
N ASP A 190 1.85 -8.82 4.76
CA ASP A 190 1.81 -10.17 4.21
C ASP A 190 2.20 -10.11 2.73
N ARG A 191 3.39 -10.64 2.42
CA ARG A 191 3.94 -10.64 1.06
C ARG A 191 3.24 -11.63 0.13
N ALA A 192 2.67 -12.71 0.66
CA ALA A 192 1.96 -13.70 -0.14
C ALA A 192 0.59 -13.15 -0.57
N GLN A 193 -0.07 -12.44 0.33
CA GLN A 193 -1.39 -11.87 0.10
C GLN A 193 -1.36 -10.46 -0.50
N GLY A 194 -0.23 -9.75 -0.42
CA GLY A 194 -0.12 -8.35 -0.84
C GLY A 194 -0.97 -7.42 0.02
N MET A 195 -1.15 -7.75 1.31
CA MET A 195 -2.04 -7.06 2.24
C MET A 195 -1.34 -6.74 3.55
N ILE A 196 -1.90 -5.82 4.33
CA ILE A 196 -1.43 -5.56 5.70
C ILE A 196 -2.27 -6.41 6.64
N GLY A 197 -1.63 -7.36 7.31
CA GLY A 197 -2.23 -8.21 8.33
C GLY A 197 -2.44 -7.48 9.67
N PRO A 198 -3.11 -8.12 10.64
CA PRO A 198 -3.35 -7.54 11.95
C PRO A 198 -2.03 -7.26 12.70
N VAL A 199 -2.09 -6.40 13.72
CA VAL A 199 -0.97 -6.19 14.64
C VAL A 199 -0.70 -7.50 15.37
N THR A 200 0.46 -8.10 15.12
CA THR A 200 0.90 -9.28 15.86
C THR A 200 1.72 -8.81 17.06
N THR A 201 1.10 -8.81 18.24
CA THR A 201 1.86 -8.64 19.49
C THR A 201 2.67 -9.91 19.70
N ARG A 202 3.94 -9.90 19.29
CA ARG A 202 4.88 -10.94 19.72
C ARG A 202 5.11 -10.71 21.21
N LEU A 203 4.34 -11.38 22.06
CA LEU A 203 4.64 -11.48 23.48
C LEU A 203 6.04 -12.10 23.57
N SER A 204 7.03 -11.31 24.01
CA SER A 204 8.35 -11.82 24.34
C SER A 204 8.14 -13.01 25.27
N GLY A 205 8.67 -14.16 24.85
CA GLY A 205 8.60 -15.39 25.64
C GLY A 205 9.08 -15.10 27.05
N THR A 206 8.31 -15.60 28.01
CA THR A 206 8.58 -15.65 29.44
C THR A 206 10.07 -15.57 29.73
N GLU A 207 10.51 -14.45 30.32
CA GLU A 207 11.74 -14.43 31.10
C GLU A 207 11.67 -15.63 32.03
N LYS A 208 12.51 -16.64 31.77
CA LYS A 208 12.83 -17.64 32.78
C LYS A 208 13.43 -16.86 33.95
N GLY A 209 12.58 -16.51 34.91
CA GLY A 209 13.00 -16.02 36.21
C GLY A 209 14.01 -17.01 36.78
N LEU A 210 15.23 -16.52 36.93
CA LEU A 210 16.32 -17.12 37.66
C LEU A 210 16.01 -17.01 39.16
N GLY A 211 16.32 -18.06 39.93
CA GLY A 211 16.39 -18.02 41.40
C GLY A 211 15.57 -19.09 42.08
#